data_AF-A0A4R9BJ05-F1
#
_entry.id   AF-A0A4R9BJ05-F1
#
_cell.length_a   1.000
_cell.length_b   1.000
_cell.length_c   1.000
_cell.angle_alpha   90.00
_cell.angle_beta   90.00
_cell.angle_gamma   90.00
#
_symmetry.space_group_name_H-M   'P 1'
#
loop_
_entity.id
_entity.type
_entity.pdbx_description
1 polymer ?
#
loop_
_entity_poly.entity_id
_entity_poly.type
_entity_poly.pdbx_seq_one_letter_code
_entity_poly.pdbx_strand_id
1 'polypeptide(L)'
;MESAGGSILPDVSGGPDAETLARLREQRWLLRGVRDAVEVSGRRLAGQEAGPAWRSPAQRAYGAGLGELSANLHGAWRALDDALWAVDEAIGRVKAAP
;
A
#
# COMPACT_ATOMS: atom_id res chain seq x y z
N MET A 1 -11.64 25.98 52.22
CA MET A 1 -11.19 26.72 51.03
C MET A 1 -9.75 26.32 50.79
N GLU A 2 -9.52 25.26 50.02
CA GLU A 2 -8.35 25.07 49.15
C GLU A 2 -8.81 24.15 48.03
N SER A 3 -8.69 24.68 46.81
CA SER A 3 -9.37 24.23 45.62
C SER A 3 -8.47 23.31 44.81
N ALA A 4 -9.12 22.38 44.12
CA ALA A 4 -8.65 21.49 43.08
C ALA A 4 -7.38 21.94 42.31
N GLY A 5 -6.33 21.14 42.42
CA GLY A 5 -5.24 21.07 41.46
C GLY A 5 -5.29 19.74 40.71
N GLY A 6 -6.46 19.35 40.20
CA GLY A 6 -6.57 18.21 39.30
C GLY A 6 -5.79 18.52 38.03
N SER A 7 -4.79 17.70 37.71
CA SER A 7 -3.97 17.85 36.51
C SER A 7 -4.86 17.78 35.26
N ILE A 8 -5.10 18.93 34.62
CA ILE A 8 -5.81 19.05 33.32
C ILE A 8 -4.76 19.10 32.21
N LEU A 9 -3.91 18.08 32.14
CA LEU A 9 -3.14 17.84 30.93
C LEU A 9 -3.42 16.40 30.52
N PRO A 10 -3.87 16.16 29.28
CA PRO A 10 -3.92 14.80 28.78
C PRO A 10 -2.51 14.23 28.91
N ASP A 11 -2.41 13.07 29.54
CA ASP A 11 -1.21 12.26 29.50
C ASP A 11 -0.95 11.93 28.03
N VAL A 12 -0.15 12.76 27.36
CA VAL A 12 0.29 12.52 25.99
C VAL A 12 1.37 11.43 25.95
N SER A 13 1.41 10.55 26.97
CA SER A 13 2.17 9.30 26.99
C SER A 13 1.60 8.31 25.98
N GLY A 14 1.65 8.68 24.70
CA GLY A 14 1.97 7.69 23.70
C GLY A 14 3.42 7.31 23.95
N GLY A 15 3.65 6.21 24.68
CA GLY A 15 4.99 5.62 24.79
C GLY A 15 5.60 5.35 23.40
N PRO A 16 6.88 4.96 23.32
CA PRO A 16 7.56 4.67 22.05
C PRO A 16 6.77 3.71 21.13
N ASP A 17 5.94 2.84 21.73
CA ASP A 17 5.06 1.91 21.01
C ASP A 17 3.86 2.59 20.33
N ALA A 18 3.32 3.66 20.91
CA ALA A 18 2.22 4.42 20.33
C ALA A 18 2.68 5.22 19.10
N GLU A 19 3.86 5.85 19.17
CA GLU A 19 4.47 6.54 18.04
C GLU A 19 4.83 5.56 16.92
N THR A 20 5.43 4.42 17.29
CA THR A 20 5.73 3.33 16.35
C THR A 20 4.45 2.82 15.66
N LEU A 21 3.39 2.59 16.43
CA LEU A 21 2.12 2.13 15.90
C LEU A 21 1.46 3.17 14.98
N ALA A 22 1.56 4.46 15.29
CA ALA A 22 1.07 5.54 14.44
C ALA A 22 1.79 5.54 13.07
N ARG A 23 3.12 5.45 13.08
CA ARG A 23 3.95 5.36 11.86
C ARG A 23 3.61 4.15 11.00
N LEU A 24 3.45 2.97 11.61
CA LEU A 24 3.07 1.76 10.88
C LEU A 24 1.68 1.87 10.24
N ARG A 25 0.73 2.51 10.93
CA ARG A 25 -0.61 2.76 10.37
C ARG A 25 -0.59 3.73 9.20
N GLU A 26 0.22 4.78 9.30
CA GLU A 26 0.45 5.73 8.20
C GLU A 26 1.09 5.01 7.00
N GLN A 27 2.15 4.24 7.23
CA GLN A 27 2.81 3.44 6.20
C GLN A 27 1.82 2.50 5.50
N ARG A 28 0.98 1.80 6.28
CA ARG A 28 -0.07 0.93 5.73
C ARG A 28 -1.06 1.71 4.86
N TRP A 29 -1.49 2.88 5.30
CA TRP A 29 -2.42 3.72 4.54
C TRP A 29 -1.81 4.16 3.20
N LEU A 30 -0.56 4.63 3.21
CA LEU A 30 0.17 5.01 2.00
C LEU A 30 0.34 3.84 1.03
N LEU A 31 0.77 2.68 1.54
CA LEU A 31 0.94 1.46 0.73
C LEU A 31 -0.37 1.01 0.08
N ARG A 32 -1.51 1.07 0.80
CA ARG A 32 -2.82 0.76 0.23
C ARG A 32 -3.17 1.71 -0.91
N GLY A 33 -2.96 3.01 -0.73
CA GLY A 33 -3.21 4.00 -1.78
C GLY A 33 -2.43 3.70 -3.06
N VAL A 34 -1.15 3.33 -2.94
CA VAL A 34 -0.32 2.97 -4.10
C VAL A 34 -0.77 1.64 -4.71
N ARG A 35 -1.03 0.61 -3.91
CA ARG A 35 -1.53 -0.70 -4.38
C ARG A 35 -2.83 -0.56 -5.18
N ASP A 36 -3.78 0.21 -4.67
CA ASP A 36 -5.07 0.41 -5.31
C ASP A 36 -4.90 1.15 -6.66
N ALA A 37 -4.01 2.14 -6.73
CA ALA A 37 -3.70 2.83 -7.97
C ALA A 37 -3.04 1.91 -9.01
N VAL A 38 -2.12 1.04 -8.58
CA VAL A 38 -1.49 0.01 -9.44
C VAL A 38 -2.54 -0.99 -9.93
N GLU A 39 -3.44 -1.45 -9.07
CA GLU A 39 -4.51 -2.38 -9.41
C GLU A 39 -5.48 -1.79 -10.43
N VAL A 40 -5.90 -0.54 -10.24
CA VAL A 40 -6.75 0.19 -11.19
C VAL A 40 -6.04 0.34 -12.54
N SER A 41 -4.75 0.68 -12.54
CA SER A 41 -3.96 0.83 -13.76
C SER A 41 -3.80 -0.50 -14.49
N GLY A 42 -3.53 -1.58 -13.76
CA GLY A 42 -3.45 -2.95 -14.30
C GLY A 42 -4.75 -3.41 -14.93
N ARG A 43 -5.90 -3.20 -14.25
CA ARG A 43 -7.23 -3.52 -14.82
C ARG A 43 -7.52 -2.74 -16.09
N ARG A 44 -7.18 -1.44 -16.11
CA ARG A 44 -7.36 -0.60 -17.29
C ARG A 44 -6.51 -1.11 -18.45
N LEU A 45 -5.27 -1.49 -18.19
CA LEU A 45 -4.36 -2.05 -19.19
C LEU A 45 -4.85 -3.39 -19.74
N ALA A 46 -5.30 -4.29 -18.88
CA ALA A 46 -5.88 -5.58 -19.29
C ALA A 46 -7.12 -5.39 -20.19
N GLY A 47 -7.93 -4.36 -19.92
CA GLY A 47 -9.06 -3.98 -20.79
C GLY A 47 -8.65 -3.40 -22.17
N GLN A 48 -7.36 -3.07 -22.35
CA GLN A 48 -6.80 -2.58 -23.61
C GLN A 48 -5.97 -3.63 -24.36
N GLU A 49 -5.73 -4.81 -23.78
CA GLU A 49 -5.03 -5.88 -24.48
C GLU A 49 -5.81 -6.25 -25.75
N ALA A 50 -5.20 -5.93 -26.88
CA ALA A 50 -5.84 -6.11 -28.15
C ALA A 50 -5.84 -7.59 -28.55
N GLY A 51 -6.97 -8.02 -29.09
CA GLY A 51 -7.16 -9.38 -29.54
C GLY A 51 -6.23 -9.79 -30.70
N PRO A 52 -6.33 -11.06 -31.15
CA PRO A 52 -5.43 -11.71 -32.11
C PRO A 52 -5.37 -11.08 -33.53
N ALA A 53 -5.96 -9.91 -33.74
CA ALA A 53 -6.08 -9.21 -35.02
C ALA A 53 -4.91 -8.26 -35.36
N TRP A 54 -3.85 -8.21 -34.55
CA TRP A 54 -2.69 -7.35 -34.80
C TRP A 54 -1.75 -7.92 -35.88
N ARG A 55 -1.74 -7.27 -37.05
CA ARG A 55 -1.09 -7.80 -38.26
C ARG A 55 0.17 -7.04 -38.66
N SER A 56 0.30 -5.76 -38.32
CA SER A 56 1.50 -4.99 -38.67
C SER A 56 2.64 -5.19 -37.66
N PRO A 57 3.92 -5.04 -38.08
CA PRO A 57 5.06 -5.08 -37.16
C PRO A 57 4.93 -4.07 -36.02
N ALA A 58 4.46 -2.85 -36.30
CA ALA A 58 4.25 -1.81 -35.29
C ALA A 58 3.20 -2.21 -34.25
N GLN A 59 2.09 -2.83 -34.69
CA GLN A 59 1.05 -3.32 -33.78
C GLN A 59 1.57 -4.44 -32.88
N ARG A 60 2.34 -5.39 -33.42
CA ARG A 60 2.95 -6.46 -32.62
C ARG A 60 3.95 -5.91 -31.60
N ALA A 61 4.78 -4.94 -31.98
CA ALA A 61 5.72 -4.30 -31.07
C ALA A 61 5.01 -3.56 -29.94
N TYR A 62 3.94 -2.83 -30.26
CA TYR A 62 3.08 -2.20 -29.25
C TYR A 62 2.49 -3.23 -28.29
N GLY A 63 2.03 -4.37 -28.81
CA GLY A 63 1.51 -5.45 -27.98
C GLY A 63 2.52 -6.11 -27.06
N ALA A 64 3.74 -6.33 -27.54
CA ALA A 64 4.83 -6.78 -26.68
C ALA A 64 5.07 -5.78 -25.54
N GLY A 65 5.06 -4.48 -25.84
CA GLY A 65 5.19 -3.43 -24.83
C GLY A 65 4.05 -3.39 -23.81
N LEU A 66 2.80 -3.61 -24.24
CA LEU A 66 1.67 -3.75 -23.30
C LEU A 66 1.83 -4.99 -22.41
N GLY A 67 2.27 -6.12 -22.97
CA GLY A 67 2.51 -7.34 -22.21
C GLY A 67 3.61 -7.16 -21.16
N GLU A 68 4.71 -6.48 -21.51
CA GLU A 68 5.78 -6.15 -20.56
C GLU A 68 5.28 -5.21 -19.45
N LEU A 69 4.53 -4.16 -19.80
CA LEU A 69 3.94 -3.26 -18.83
C LEU A 69 2.96 -3.98 -17.89
N SER A 70 2.16 -4.90 -18.43
CA SER A 70 1.21 -5.74 -17.68
C SER A 70 1.95 -6.62 -16.66
N ALA A 71 3.02 -7.30 -17.08
CA ALA A 71 3.87 -8.09 -16.21
C ALA A 71 4.52 -7.23 -15.09
N ASN A 72 5.02 -6.04 -15.44
CA ASN A 72 5.62 -5.12 -14.47
C ASN A 72 4.62 -4.61 -13.45
N LEU A 73 3.41 -4.22 -13.87
CA LEU A 73 2.34 -3.80 -12.96
C LEU A 73 1.90 -4.93 -12.04
N HIS A 74 1.79 -6.15 -12.55
CA HIS A 74 1.46 -7.32 -11.75
C HIS A 74 2.55 -7.63 -10.71
N GLY A 75 3.82 -7.54 -11.10
CA GLY A 75 4.95 -7.67 -10.18
C GLY A 75 4.95 -6.60 -9.08
N ALA A 76 4.71 -5.34 -9.45
CA ALA A 76 4.60 -4.24 -8.50
C ALA A 76 3.42 -4.43 -7.52
N TRP A 77 2.27 -4.88 -8.03
CA TRP A 77 1.10 -5.17 -7.19
C TRP A 77 1.41 -6.24 -6.14
N ARG A 78 2.09 -7.34 -6.53
CA ARG A 78 2.51 -8.39 -5.59
C ARG A 78 3.48 -7.87 -4.54
N ALA A 79 4.50 -7.12 -4.94
CA ALA A 79 5.46 -6.55 -4.00
C ALA A 79 4.80 -5.60 -2.99
N LEU A 80 3.78 -4.85 -3.41
CA LEU A 80 2.98 -4.00 -2.52
C LEU A 80 2.11 -4.82 -1.57
N ASP A 81 1.54 -5.94 -2.02
CA ASP A 81 0.76 -6.86 -1.20
C ASP A 81 1.63 -7.50 -0.10
N ASP A 82 2.83 -7.97 -0.47
CA ASP A 82 3.81 -8.52 0.46
C ASP A 82 4.26 -7.47 1.50
N ALA A 83 4.49 -6.23 1.06
CA ALA A 83 4.86 -5.14 1.95
C ALA A 83 3.72 -4.78 2.92
N LEU A 84 2.46 -4.79 2.46
CA LEU A 84 1.29 -4.56 3.32
C LEU A 84 1.15 -5.65 4.37
N TRP A 85 1.33 -6.91 3.98
CA TRP A 85 1.34 -8.03 4.91
C TRP A 85 2.42 -7.87 5.98
N ALA A 86 3.65 -7.50 5.59
CA ALA A 86 4.75 -7.28 6.54
C ALA A 86 4.46 -6.15 7.53
N VAL A 87 3.78 -5.08 7.09
CA VAL A 87 3.35 -3.98 7.97
C VAL A 87 2.24 -4.43 8.93
N ASP A 88 1.25 -5.19 8.46
CA ASP A 88 0.20 -5.72 9.33
C ASP A 88 0.77 -6.67 10.40
N GLU A 89 1.77 -7.50 10.04
CA GLU A 89 2.53 -8.33 10.99
C GLU A 89 3.32 -7.48 12.01
N ALA A 90 3.98 -6.41 11.56
CA ALA A 90 4.70 -5.50 12.46
C ALA A 90 3.74 -4.82 13.45
N ILE A 91 2.56 -4.39 12.99
CA ILE A 91 1.50 -3.85 13.86
C ILE A 91 1.04 -4.90 14.87
N GLY A 92 0.86 -6.15 14.44
CA GLY A 92 0.51 -7.27 15.31
C GLY A 92 1.54 -7.47 16.44
N ARG A 93 2.84 -7.46 16.10
CA ARG A 93 3.93 -7.58 17.08
C ARG A 93 3.95 -6.44 18.09
N VAL A 94 3.82 -5.19 17.65
CA VAL A 94 3.80 -4.02 18.55
C VAL A 94 2.62 -4.08 19.51
N LYS A 95 1.44 -4.50 19.04
CA LYS A 95 0.25 -4.65 19.89
C LYS A 95 0.34 -5.79 20.90
N ALA A 96 1.15 -6.81 20.62
CA ALA A 96 1.34 -7.97 21.48
C ALA A 96 2.51 -7.80 22.46
N ALA A 97 3.29 -6.73 22.34
CA ALA A 97 4.36 -6.42 23.27
C ALA A 97 3.77 -6.13 24.67
N PRO A 98 4.33 -6.73 25.74
CA PRO A 98 3.82 -6.61 27.11
C PRO A 98 4.07 -5.23 27.73
#